data_AF-A0A078G3U5-F1
#
_entry.id   AF-A0A078G3U5-F1
#
_cell.length_a   1.000
_cell.length_b   1.000
_cell.length_c   1.000
_cell.angle_alpha   90.00
_cell.angle_beta   90.00
_cell.angle_gamma   90.00
#
_symmetry.space_group_name_H-M   'P 1'
#
loop_
_entity.id
_entity.type
_entity.pdbx_description
1 polymer ?
#
loop_
_entity_poly.entity_id
_entity_poly.type
_entity_poly.pdbx_seq_one_letter_code
_entity_poly.pdbx_strand_id
1 'polypeptide(L)'
;MGSVSLKIGDGTARFRRTSVYSSAVNLLMLFSVVTTNLFALYAFSSHSQSSSHPLHHSNNISLVSQHLSLILREIDSSQRKLAQMEKQILGYESIDLSRPNIVPELKLFLHRHQLPLGKDSRTGITEMVSAVGHSCERSPDLLSQYMSYKVFDRCPDDWSLGQKLILRGCEPLPRRRCLAKTIGSDCVGCLDLGTEKDRFVKVKGKNDFLVDDVLGLANGKIRIGFDVSGGSGTFAARMAERNVTVITNALNNGGPFSEFIAARGVFPLFLSLDHRFPFHDNVFDLVHGSSGLDVEGKPEKMEFLMFDLDRVLKPGGLFWLDNFYCASDVKKKELTRLIERFGYKKLKWVIGEKADGQVNLSAVLQKPVRV
;
A
#
# COMPACT_ATOMS: atom_id res chain seq x y z
N MET A 1 19.22 28.22 66.46
CA MET A 1 17.89 28.48 65.89
C MET A 1 17.65 27.47 64.78
N GLY A 2 16.61 26.63 64.92
CA GLY A 2 16.00 25.76 63.89
C GLY A 2 16.78 24.53 63.41
N SER A 3 16.58 23.36 64.04
CA SER A 3 16.88 22.06 63.42
C SER A 3 15.60 21.44 62.85
N VAL A 4 15.55 21.21 61.53
CA VAL A 4 14.45 20.50 60.87
C VAL A 4 14.60 19.00 61.09
N SER A 5 13.57 18.36 61.65
CA SER A 5 13.51 16.91 61.86
C SER A 5 12.46 16.32 60.91
N LEU A 6 12.92 15.47 59.98
CA LEU A 6 12.05 14.62 59.15
C LEU A 6 12.01 13.23 59.79
N LYS A 7 10.80 12.77 60.12
CA LYS A 7 10.52 11.46 60.72
C LYS A 7 10.24 10.45 59.62
N ILE A 8 11.12 9.47 59.45
CA ILE A 8 10.90 8.27 58.61
C ILE A 8 11.33 7.06 59.44
N GLY A 9 10.36 6.22 59.84
CA GLY A 9 10.57 4.88 60.40
C GLY A 9 11.28 4.81 61.76
N ASP A 10 11.06 3.71 62.49
CA ASP A 10 11.52 3.49 63.87
C ASP A 10 13.04 3.30 64.01
N GLY A 11 13.79 4.37 63.80
CA GLY A 11 15.22 4.42 64.06
C GLY A 11 15.74 5.87 64.11
N THR A 12 16.11 6.35 65.30
CA THR A 12 16.76 7.65 65.46
C THR A 12 18.23 7.56 65.00
N ALA A 13 18.51 7.92 63.74
CA ALA A 13 19.87 8.12 63.26
C ALA A 13 20.39 9.49 63.71
N ARG A 14 21.25 9.49 64.74
CA ARG A 14 21.93 10.68 65.25
C ARG A 14 23.18 10.92 64.40
N PHE A 15 23.19 11.94 63.53
CA PHE A 15 24.38 12.29 62.75
C PHE A 15 25.48 12.81 63.70
N ARG A 16 26.48 11.95 63.94
CA ARG A 16 27.70 12.28 64.66
C ARG A 16 28.64 12.99 63.69
N ARG A 17 29.24 14.12 64.09
CA ARG A 17 30.31 14.81 63.34
C ARG A 17 31.40 13.80 62.97
N THR A 18 31.47 13.42 61.70
CA THR A 18 32.53 12.56 61.18
C THR A 18 33.74 13.41 60.83
N SER A 19 34.76 13.29 61.68
CA SER A 19 36.15 12.98 61.35
C SER A 19 36.73 13.59 60.06
N VAL A 20 37.83 14.31 60.25
CA VAL A 20 38.75 14.92 59.26
C VAL A 20 39.11 13.98 58.08
N TYR A 21 38.98 12.66 58.24
CA TYR A 21 39.22 11.67 57.19
C TYR A 21 38.22 11.67 56.02
N SER A 22 36.98 12.14 56.20
CA SER A 22 36.01 12.22 55.08
C SER A 22 36.37 13.35 54.11
N SER A 23 37.06 14.39 54.58
CA SER A 23 37.44 15.53 53.74
C SER A 23 38.56 15.16 52.76
N ALA A 24 39.49 14.29 53.17
CA ALA A 24 40.62 13.87 52.33
C ALA A 24 40.16 13.00 51.15
N VAL A 25 39.20 12.08 51.38
CA VAL A 25 38.63 11.25 50.31
C VAL A 25 37.81 12.10 49.33
N ASN A 26 37.05 13.08 49.83
CA ASN A 26 36.33 14.02 48.97
C ASN A 26 37.28 14.92 48.16
N LEU A 27 38.41 15.34 48.73
CA LEU A 27 39.47 16.08 48.02
C LEU A 27 40.15 15.23 46.94
N LEU A 28 40.41 13.95 47.20
CA LEU A 28 40.95 13.01 46.22
C LEU A 28 39.97 12.78 45.06
N MET A 29 38.67 12.61 45.36
CA MET A 29 37.64 12.48 44.33
C MET A 29 37.52 13.75 43.49
N LEU A 30 37.57 14.93 44.12
CA LEU A 30 37.56 16.21 43.42
C LEU A 30 38.80 16.36 42.52
N PHE A 31 39.98 16.01 43.02
CA PHE A 31 41.23 16.06 42.25
C PHE A 31 41.18 15.09 41.06
N SER A 32 40.63 13.89 41.24
CA SER A 32 40.43 12.94 40.13
C SER A 32 39.51 13.50 39.06
N VAL A 33 38.39 14.15 39.43
CA VAL A 33 37.45 14.74 38.46
C VAL A 33 38.06 15.96 37.76
N VAL A 34 38.82 16.79 38.49
CA VAL A 34 39.47 17.96 37.91
C VAL A 34 40.57 17.53 36.94
N THR A 35 41.40 16.55 37.28
CA THR A 35 42.47 16.06 36.40
C THR A 35 41.94 15.37 35.15
N THR A 36 40.88 14.55 35.24
CA THR A 36 40.28 13.93 34.05
C THR A 36 39.62 14.97 33.14
N ASN A 37 38.95 15.97 33.70
CA ASN A 37 38.37 17.07 32.91
C ASN A 37 39.45 17.98 32.30
N LEU A 38 40.57 18.23 33.00
CA LEU A 38 41.70 19.01 32.47
C LEU A 38 42.40 18.24 31.33
N PHE A 39 42.54 16.92 31.47
CA PHE A 39 43.09 16.06 30.42
C PHE A 39 42.18 15.99 29.19
N ALA A 40 40.86 15.88 29.40
CA ALA A 40 39.88 15.97 28.32
C ALA A 40 39.93 17.33 27.64
N LEU A 41 39.99 18.43 28.42
CA LEU A 41 40.14 19.78 27.88
C LEU A 41 41.43 19.89 27.05
N TYR A 42 42.57 19.39 27.54
CA TYR A 42 43.84 19.39 26.79
C TYR A 42 43.75 18.55 25.52
N ALA A 43 43.16 17.36 25.56
CA ALA A 43 42.97 16.50 24.38
C ALA A 43 42.05 17.13 23.33
N PHE A 44 41.03 17.89 23.74
CA PHE A 44 40.10 18.56 22.82
C PHE A 44 40.55 19.95 22.37
N SER A 45 41.33 20.68 23.18
CA SER A 45 41.85 22.03 22.83
C SER A 45 43.20 21.97 22.10
N SER A 46 43.97 20.89 22.23
CA SER A 46 45.14 20.64 21.37
C SER A 46 44.76 20.29 19.91
N HIS A 47 43.48 20.06 19.63
CA HIS A 47 42.96 19.89 18.27
C HIS A 47 42.40 21.18 17.65
N SER A 48 42.61 22.34 18.28
CA SER A 48 42.17 23.62 17.72
C SER A 48 43.24 24.71 17.88
N GLN A 49 44.31 24.63 17.08
CA GLN A 49 45.00 25.83 16.63
C GLN A 49 45.42 25.69 15.16
N SER A 50 44.57 26.24 14.30
CA SER A 50 44.99 26.93 13.09
C SER A 50 45.97 28.04 13.48
N SER A 51 47.25 27.85 13.20
CA SER A 51 48.26 28.90 13.24
C SER A 51 48.98 28.95 11.90
N SER A 52 48.59 29.94 11.09
CA SER A 52 49.31 30.48 9.95
C SER A 52 50.67 31.03 10.39
N HIS A 53 51.77 30.49 9.86
CA HIS A 53 53.09 31.14 9.74
C HIS A 53 53.91 30.44 8.63
N PRO A 54 54.94 31.11 8.06
CA PRO A 54 55.15 31.24 6.61
C PRO A 54 55.89 30.08 5.95
N LEU A 55 55.80 30.06 4.61
CA LEU A 55 56.49 29.22 3.62
C LEU A 55 57.68 28.41 4.17
N HIS A 56 57.54 27.08 4.24
CA HIS A 56 58.50 26.08 3.74
C HIS A 56 58.03 24.66 4.09
N HIS A 57 57.16 24.05 3.26
CA HIS A 57 57.27 22.63 2.86
C HIS A 57 56.13 22.23 1.90
N SER A 58 56.45 22.12 0.60
CA SER A 58 55.49 21.87 -0.48
C SER A 58 55.19 20.39 -0.78
N ASN A 59 55.53 19.43 0.10
CA ASN A 59 55.51 18.01 -0.28
C ASN A 59 54.57 17.10 0.55
N ASN A 60 53.95 17.57 1.64
CA ASN A 60 53.12 16.72 2.51
C ASN A 60 51.61 16.84 2.31
N ILE A 61 51.11 17.90 1.65
CA ILE A 61 49.67 18.07 1.37
C ILE A 61 49.23 17.16 0.21
N SER A 62 50.10 16.91 -0.77
CA SER A 62 49.83 15.97 -1.86
C SER A 62 49.66 14.55 -1.32
N LEU A 63 50.51 14.14 -0.36
CA LEU A 63 50.50 12.79 0.18
C LEU A 63 49.23 12.48 1.00
N VAL A 64 48.75 13.44 1.80
CA VAL A 64 47.50 13.29 2.58
C VAL A 64 46.28 13.26 1.66
N SER A 65 46.23 14.11 0.64
CA SER A 65 45.18 14.09 -0.39
C SER A 65 45.17 12.78 -1.18
N GLN A 66 46.36 12.24 -1.47
CA GLN A 66 46.54 10.96 -2.16
C GLN A 66 46.09 9.77 -1.29
N HIS A 67 46.37 9.78 0.01
CA HIS A 67 45.86 8.76 0.94
C HIS A 67 44.35 8.85 1.11
N LEU A 68 43.78 10.06 1.21
CA LEU A 68 42.33 10.22 1.34
C LEU A 68 41.58 9.72 0.09
N SER A 69 42.12 10.00 -1.10
CA SER A 69 41.57 9.49 -2.37
C SER A 69 41.70 7.98 -2.52
N LEU A 70 42.78 7.37 -2.01
CA LEU A 70 42.94 5.91 -1.96
C LEU A 70 41.92 5.27 -1.01
N ILE A 71 41.73 5.83 0.19
CA ILE A 71 40.74 5.34 1.16
C ILE A 71 39.33 5.44 0.59
N LEU A 72 38.97 6.59 -0.01
CA LEU A 72 37.66 6.76 -0.65
C LEU A 72 37.45 5.75 -1.80
N ARG A 73 38.51 5.45 -2.57
CA ARG A 73 38.45 4.44 -3.64
C ARG A 73 38.30 3.02 -3.11
N GLU A 74 38.96 2.71 -2.00
CA GLU A 74 38.85 1.42 -1.29
C GLU A 74 37.44 1.21 -0.72
N ILE A 75 36.87 2.28 -0.12
CA ILE A 75 35.50 2.29 0.39
C ILE A 75 34.51 2.09 -0.76
N ASP A 76 34.63 2.83 -1.86
CA ASP A 76 33.76 2.68 -3.04
C ASP A 76 33.88 1.26 -3.64
N SER A 77 35.11 0.72 -3.73
CA SER A 77 35.33 -0.66 -4.19
C SER A 77 34.68 -1.70 -3.27
N SER A 78 34.79 -1.50 -1.95
CA SER A 78 34.21 -2.40 -0.94
C SER A 78 32.68 -2.35 -0.97
N GLN A 79 32.10 -1.16 -1.12
CA GLN A 79 30.64 -1.01 -1.29
C GLN A 79 30.13 -1.65 -2.58
N ARG A 80 30.85 -1.52 -3.70
CA ARG A 80 30.50 -2.19 -4.96
C ARG A 80 30.54 -3.72 -4.83
N LYS A 81 31.55 -4.26 -4.15
CA LYS A 81 31.64 -5.72 -3.88
C LYS A 81 30.50 -6.20 -2.98
N LEU A 82 30.16 -5.43 -1.94
CA LEU A 82 29.02 -5.71 -1.06
C LEU A 82 27.70 -5.71 -1.85
N ALA A 83 27.45 -4.71 -2.70
CA ALA A 83 26.26 -4.65 -3.54
C ALA A 83 26.20 -5.82 -4.54
N GLN A 84 27.35 -6.24 -5.09
CA GLN A 84 27.43 -7.38 -5.99
C GLN A 84 27.17 -8.72 -5.29
N MET A 85 27.68 -8.90 -4.06
CA MET A 85 27.37 -10.06 -3.23
C MET A 85 25.90 -10.05 -2.80
N GLU A 86 25.35 -8.90 -2.42
CA GLU A 86 23.93 -8.75 -2.09
C GLU A 86 23.04 -9.14 -3.26
N LYS A 87 23.38 -8.71 -4.50
CA LYS A 87 22.71 -9.11 -5.73
C LYS A 87 22.79 -10.63 -5.99
N GLN A 88 23.94 -11.26 -5.71
CA GLN A 88 24.12 -12.70 -5.87
C GLN A 88 23.39 -13.53 -4.80
N ILE A 89 23.31 -13.04 -3.57
CA ILE A 89 22.71 -13.75 -2.43
C ILE A 89 21.19 -13.61 -2.43
N LEU A 90 20.67 -12.43 -2.73
CA LEU A 90 19.23 -12.15 -2.64
C LEU A 90 18.50 -12.27 -3.98
N GLY A 91 19.23 -12.31 -5.10
CA GLY A 91 18.67 -12.56 -6.43
C GLY A 91 17.67 -11.51 -6.94
N TYR A 92 17.47 -10.40 -6.22
CA TYR A 92 16.62 -9.30 -6.68
C TYR A 92 17.46 -8.26 -7.44
N GLU A 93 16.93 -7.80 -8.56
CA GLU A 93 17.32 -6.52 -9.11
C GLU A 93 16.70 -5.42 -8.23
N SER A 94 17.45 -4.35 -7.99
CA SER A 94 17.00 -3.18 -7.23
C SER A 94 17.06 -1.94 -8.11
N ILE A 95 16.04 -1.08 -8.03
CA ILE A 95 15.99 0.17 -8.77
C ILE A 95 17.23 1.01 -8.45
N ASP A 96 18.05 1.24 -9.48
CA ASP A 96 19.24 2.07 -9.38
C ASP A 96 18.88 3.55 -9.16
N LEU A 97 18.99 4.00 -7.91
CA LEU A 97 18.65 5.36 -7.45
C LEU A 97 19.56 6.45 -8.02
N SER A 98 20.70 6.08 -8.63
CA SER A 98 21.65 7.02 -9.23
C SER A 98 21.19 7.56 -10.58
N ARG A 99 20.16 6.94 -11.20
CA ARG A 99 19.62 7.39 -12.49
C ARG A 99 19.07 8.82 -12.41
N PRO A 100 19.37 9.67 -13.43
CA PRO A 100 18.97 11.08 -13.42
C PRO A 100 17.45 11.27 -13.49
N ASN A 101 16.72 10.32 -14.09
CA ASN A 101 15.28 10.40 -14.32
C ASN A 101 14.42 10.08 -13.09
N ILE A 102 15.02 9.74 -11.94
CA ILE A 102 14.28 9.35 -10.73
C ILE A 102 13.91 10.59 -9.91
N VAL A 103 12.61 10.81 -9.73
CA VAL A 103 12.08 11.92 -8.92
C VAL A 103 12.48 11.79 -7.44
N PRO A 104 12.67 12.93 -6.72
CA PRO A 104 13.10 12.92 -5.32
C PRO A 104 12.21 12.09 -4.40
N GLU A 105 10.90 12.09 -4.64
CA GLU A 105 9.94 11.37 -3.80
C GLU A 105 10.06 9.86 -3.93
N LEU A 106 10.38 9.36 -5.13
CA LEU A 106 10.68 7.95 -5.34
C LEU A 106 11.98 7.55 -4.64
N LYS A 107 13.01 8.42 -4.67
CA LYS A 107 14.26 8.20 -3.94
C LYS A 107 14.03 8.12 -2.44
N LEU A 108 13.21 9.02 -1.89
CA LEU A 108 12.85 9.02 -0.48
C LEU A 108 12.07 7.75 -0.11
N PHE A 109 11.10 7.34 -0.93
CA PHE A 109 10.31 6.13 -0.68
C PHE A 109 11.16 4.87 -0.65
N LEU A 110 12.06 4.71 -1.63
CA LEU A 110 12.94 3.55 -1.77
C LEU A 110 14.14 3.57 -0.80
N HIS A 111 14.36 4.68 -0.09
CA HIS A 111 15.44 4.77 0.87
C HIS A 111 15.23 3.77 2.02
N ARG A 112 16.33 3.17 2.49
CA ARG A 112 16.28 2.29 3.67
C ARG A 112 16.09 3.14 4.91
N HIS A 113 15.12 2.78 5.74
CA HIS A 113 14.82 3.49 6.97
C HIS A 113 15.22 2.62 8.16
N GLN A 114 15.93 3.18 9.14
CA GLN A 114 16.25 2.45 10.37
C GLN A 114 14.97 2.01 11.09
N LEU A 115 14.98 0.82 11.66
CA LEU A 115 13.83 0.31 12.41
C LEU A 115 13.56 1.21 13.64
N PRO A 116 12.30 1.66 13.85
CA PRO A 116 11.98 2.56 14.97
C PRO A 116 12.32 1.99 16.34
N LEU A 117 12.31 0.67 16.49
CA LEU A 117 12.56 -0.05 17.73
C LEU A 117 13.97 -0.67 17.80
N GLY A 118 14.85 -0.32 16.86
CA GLY A 118 16.19 -0.90 16.75
C GLY A 118 16.20 -2.29 16.09
N LYS A 119 17.32 -3.00 16.26
CA LYS A 119 17.59 -4.29 15.61
C LYS A 119 16.59 -5.36 16.05
N ASP A 120 16.00 -6.06 15.09
CA ASP A 120 15.20 -7.25 15.39
C ASP A 120 16.08 -8.36 15.97
N SER A 121 15.71 -8.85 17.15
CA SER A 121 16.44 -9.91 17.87
C SER A 121 16.46 -11.24 17.12
N ARG A 122 15.43 -11.53 16.31
CA ARG A 122 15.30 -12.82 15.60
C ARG A 122 15.99 -12.82 14.24
N THR A 123 15.72 -11.81 13.42
CA THR A 123 16.24 -11.74 12.04
C THR A 123 17.53 -10.93 11.94
N GLY A 124 17.86 -10.14 12.96
CA GLY A 124 19.01 -9.25 12.95
C GLY A 124 18.87 -8.05 12.01
N ILE A 125 17.71 -7.87 11.38
CA ILE A 125 17.42 -6.75 10.48
C ILE A 125 17.44 -5.45 11.29
N THR A 126 18.11 -4.43 10.75
CA THR A 126 18.22 -3.09 11.34
C THR A 126 17.47 -2.03 10.56
N GLU A 127 17.13 -2.33 9.29
CA GLU A 127 16.55 -1.39 8.36
C GLU A 127 15.29 -1.97 7.71
N MET A 128 14.28 -1.13 7.55
CA MET A 128 13.08 -1.41 6.79
C MET A 128 13.31 -1.05 5.32
N VAL A 129 12.93 -1.98 4.44
CA VAL A 129 12.87 -1.77 2.98
C VAL A 129 11.46 -1.37 2.57
N SER A 130 11.37 -0.58 1.52
CA SER A 130 10.09 -0.11 0.99
C SER A 130 9.30 -1.25 0.33
N ALA A 131 7.98 -1.29 0.56
CA ALA A 131 7.09 -2.19 -0.15
C ALA A 131 6.81 -1.67 -1.58
N VAL A 132 7.73 -1.95 -2.51
CA VAL A 132 7.54 -1.78 -3.96
C VAL A 132 7.70 -3.16 -4.60
N GLY A 133 6.79 -3.50 -5.53
CA GLY A 133 6.92 -4.74 -6.29
C GLY A 133 8.24 -4.79 -7.07
N HIS A 134 8.99 -5.89 -6.99
CA HIS A 134 10.30 -6.01 -7.66
C HIS A 134 10.23 -5.75 -9.17
N SER A 135 9.15 -6.17 -9.83
CA SER A 135 8.95 -5.93 -11.26
C SER A 135 8.80 -4.44 -11.62
N CYS A 136 8.59 -3.54 -10.65
CA CYS A 136 8.57 -2.10 -10.88
C CYS A 136 9.90 -1.59 -11.46
N GLU A 137 11.03 -2.27 -11.20
CA GLU A 137 12.31 -1.90 -11.79
C GLU A 137 12.33 -2.00 -13.31
N ARG A 138 11.51 -2.87 -13.90
CA ARG A 138 11.40 -3.01 -15.36
C ARG A 138 10.71 -1.81 -16.00
N SER A 139 10.19 -0.87 -15.22
CA SER A 139 9.47 0.32 -15.70
C SER A 139 9.80 1.56 -14.87
N PRO A 140 11.09 1.95 -14.80
CA PRO A 140 11.54 3.01 -13.91
C PRO A 140 11.01 4.39 -14.33
N ASP A 141 10.85 4.63 -15.63
CA ASP A 141 10.32 5.90 -16.14
C ASP A 141 8.84 6.10 -15.79
N LEU A 142 8.03 5.04 -15.94
CA LEU A 142 6.61 5.06 -15.56
C LEU A 142 6.44 5.18 -14.05
N LEU A 143 7.30 4.50 -13.27
CA LEU A 143 7.30 4.60 -11.82
C LEU A 143 7.70 6.01 -11.37
N SER A 144 8.69 6.61 -12.01
CA SER A 144 9.12 7.98 -11.74
C SER A 144 8.02 8.98 -12.09
N GLN A 145 7.34 8.78 -13.23
CA GLN A 145 6.16 9.57 -13.61
C GLN A 145 5.04 9.42 -12.58
N TYR A 146 4.77 8.20 -12.09
CA TYR A 146 3.78 7.93 -11.05
C TYR A 146 4.17 8.58 -9.71
N MET A 147 5.45 8.73 -9.42
CA MET A 147 5.91 9.40 -8.20
C MET A 147 6.14 10.91 -8.38
N SER A 148 5.81 11.45 -9.55
CA SER A 148 5.88 12.88 -9.83
C SER A 148 4.60 13.57 -9.35
N TYR A 149 4.57 13.93 -8.07
CA TYR A 149 3.48 14.66 -7.45
C TYR A 149 4.01 15.66 -6.42
N LYS A 150 3.17 16.62 -6.02
CA LYS A 150 3.49 17.57 -4.96
C LYS A 150 3.02 17.01 -3.61
N VAL A 151 3.92 16.95 -2.64
CA VAL A 151 3.62 16.48 -1.28
C VAL A 151 2.58 17.40 -0.64
N PHE A 152 1.58 16.82 0.04
CA PHE A 152 0.45 17.53 0.66
C PHE A 152 -0.47 18.31 -0.28
N ASP A 153 -0.24 18.24 -1.60
CA ASP A 153 -1.17 18.74 -2.61
C ASP A 153 -2.14 17.63 -3.03
N ARG A 154 -3.08 17.92 -3.92
CA ARG A 154 -4.01 16.94 -4.49
C ARG A 154 -3.25 15.92 -5.34
N CYS A 155 -3.60 14.65 -5.21
CA CYS A 155 -3.04 13.60 -6.07
C CYS A 155 -3.41 13.84 -7.56
N PRO A 156 -2.47 13.64 -8.50
CA PRO A 156 -2.76 13.68 -9.94
C PRO A 156 -3.83 12.65 -10.35
N ASP A 157 -4.57 12.95 -11.41
CA ASP A 157 -5.53 12.00 -12.01
C ASP A 157 -4.85 11.09 -13.04
N ASP A 158 -4.06 10.15 -12.53
CA ASP A 158 -3.25 9.24 -13.33
C ASP A 158 -3.57 7.77 -13.02
N TRP A 159 -4.86 7.47 -12.83
CA TRP A 159 -5.36 6.11 -12.63
C TRP A 159 -4.86 5.15 -13.73
N SER A 160 -4.83 5.62 -14.99
CA SER A 160 -4.36 4.84 -16.14
C SER A 160 -2.87 4.51 -16.06
N LEU A 161 -2.06 5.37 -15.45
CA LEU A 161 -0.64 5.13 -15.21
C LEU A 161 -0.45 4.08 -14.12
N GLY A 162 -1.21 4.16 -13.02
CA GLY A 162 -1.24 3.14 -11.98
C GLY A 162 -1.62 1.76 -12.53
N GLN A 163 -2.66 1.70 -13.37
CA GLN A 163 -3.09 0.48 -14.05
C GLN A 163 -1.99 -0.09 -14.96
N LYS A 164 -1.31 0.74 -15.76
CA LYS A 164 -0.17 0.32 -16.61
C LYS A 164 1.01 -0.25 -15.81
N LEU A 165 1.26 0.28 -14.61
CA LEU A 165 2.30 -0.24 -13.73
C LEU A 165 1.91 -1.61 -13.17
N ILE A 166 0.68 -1.74 -12.67
CA ILE A 166 0.15 -3.02 -12.16
C ILE A 166 0.16 -4.10 -13.26
N LEU A 167 -0.21 -3.77 -14.49
CA LEU A 167 -0.15 -4.70 -15.63
C LEU A 167 1.26 -5.17 -15.96
N ARG A 168 2.29 -4.42 -15.56
CA ARG A 168 3.70 -4.83 -15.66
C ARG A 168 4.22 -5.56 -14.40
N GLY A 169 3.32 -5.90 -13.47
CA GLY A 169 3.65 -6.58 -12.22
C GLY A 169 4.20 -5.64 -11.14
N CYS A 170 4.07 -4.33 -11.31
CA CYS A 170 4.49 -3.34 -10.32
C CYS A 170 3.40 -3.19 -9.24
N GLU A 171 3.28 -4.20 -8.37
CA GLU A 171 2.36 -4.22 -7.24
C GLU A 171 3.07 -4.78 -6.00
N PRO A 172 2.91 -4.17 -4.80
CA PRO A 172 2.14 -2.95 -4.53
C PRO A 172 2.81 -1.69 -5.11
N LEU A 173 1.97 -0.71 -5.49
CA LEU A 173 2.44 0.61 -5.92
C LEU A 173 2.98 1.42 -4.72
N PRO A 174 3.99 2.27 -4.92
CA PRO A 174 4.50 3.11 -3.84
C PRO A 174 3.41 4.03 -3.29
N ARG A 175 3.34 4.14 -1.96
CA ARG A 175 2.38 5.02 -1.31
C ARG A 175 2.75 6.48 -1.58
N ARG A 176 1.75 7.25 -2.04
CA ARG A 176 1.89 8.71 -2.18
C ARG A 176 1.53 9.45 -0.90
N ARG A 177 2.16 10.60 -0.68
CA ARG A 177 1.89 11.57 0.41
C ARG A 177 1.07 12.78 -0.05
N CYS A 178 0.31 12.61 -1.13
CA CYS A 178 -0.67 13.58 -1.60
C CYS A 178 -2.03 13.33 -0.93
N LEU A 179 -2.90 14.35 -0.96
CA LEU A 179 -4.25 14.28 -0.44
C LEU A 179 -5.18 13.64 -1.48
N ALA A 180 -6.12 12.81 -1.01
CA ALA A 180 -7.11 12.17 -1.85
C ALA A 180 -7.87 13.21 -2.71
N LYS A 181 -8.18 12.83 -3.95
CA LYS A 181 -8.85 13.68 -4.93
C LYS A 181 -10.24 14.11 -4.43
N THR A 182 -10.67 15.33 -4.71
CA THR A 182 -12.10 15.68 -4.71
C THR A 182 -12.74 15.21 -6.01
N ILE A 183 -13.99 14.75 -5.97
CA ILE A 183 -14.75 14.23 -7.12
C ILE A 183 -14.58 15.17 -8.34
N GLY A 184 -14.11 14.62 -9.47
CA GLY A 184 -13.94 15.38 -10.71
C GLY A 184 -15.27 15.64 -11.44
N SER A 185 -15.26 16.54 -12.44
CA SER A 185 -16.40 16.82 -13.31
C SER A 185 -16.95 15.59 -14.03
N ASP A 186 -16.10 14.58 -14.25
CA ASP A 186 -16.46 13.36 -15.00
C ASP A 186 -17.22 12.34 -14.14
N CYS A 187 -17.37 12.60 -12.83
CA CYS A 187 -18.06 11.72 -11.89
C CYS A 187 -19.03 12.46 -10.95
N VAL A 188 -19.79 13.41 -11.49
CA VAL A 188 -20.83 14.14 -10.74
C VAL A 188 -21.88 13.14 -10.24
N GLY A 189 -22.03 13.00 -8.92
CA GLY A 189 -22.99 12.10 -8.28
C GLY A 189 -22.52 10.66 -8.03
N CYS A 190 -21.31 10.27 -8.44
CA CYS A 190 -20.81 8.90 -8.27
C CYS A 190 -20.66 8.45 -6.81
N LEU A 191 -20.42 9.40 -5.90
CA LEU A 191 -20.30 9.16 -4.46
C LEU A 191 -21.47 9.75 -3.68
N ASP A 192 -22.58 10.08 -4.36
CA ASP A 192 -23.77 10.59 -3.70
C ASP A 192 -24.46 9.47 -2.92
N LEU A 193 -24.28 9.49 -1.61
CA LEU A 193 -24.89 8.52 -0.71
C LEU A 193 -26.42 8.64 -0.64
N GLY A 194 -26.99 9.78 -1.04
CA GLY A 194 -28.44 9.98 -1.09
C GLY A 194 -29.09 9.03 -2.10
N THR A 195 -28.61 9.03 -3.34
CA THR A 195 -29.10 8.14 -4.40
C THR A 195 -28.78 6.67 -4.15
N GLU A 196 -27.60 6.39 -3.59
CA GLU A 196 -27.12 5.04 -3.27
C GLU A 196 -27.81 4.41 -2.05
N LYS A 197 -28.43 5.20 -1.16
CA LYS A 197 -29.12 4.70 0.04
C LYS A 197 -30.18 3.64 -0.26
N ASP A 198 -30.95 3.81 -1.33
CA ASP A 198 -32.03 2.88 -1.67
C ASP A 198 -31.57 1.69 -2.53
N ARG A 199 -30.30 1.69 -3.00
CA ARG A 199 -29.76 0.65 -3.88
C ARG A 199 -29.69 -0.70 -3.17
N PHE A 200 -30.14 -1.76 -3.84
CA PHE A 200 -30.26 -3.14 -3.34
C PHE A 200 -31.24 -3.37 -2.17
N VAL A 201 -31.96 -2.33 -1.74
CA VAL A 201 -32.95 -2.40 -0.65
C VAL A 201 -34.36 -2.14 -1.16
N LYS A 202 -34.52 -1.16 -2.05
CA LYS A 202 -35.81 -0.86 -2.70
C LYS A 202 -35.72 -1.14 -4.19
N VAL A 203 -36.74 -1.80 -4.71
CA VAL A 203 -36.90 -2.03 -6.14
C VAL A 203 -37.31 -0.71 -6.79
N LYS A 204 -36.46 -0.14 -7.66
CA LYS A 204 -36.79 1.04 -8.46
C LYS A 204 -37.24 0.64 -9.86
N GLY A 205 -36.66 -0.42 -10.42
CA GLY A 205 -37.02 -1.01 -11.71
C GLY A 205 -37.09 -2.53 -11.67
N LYS A 206 -37.65 -3.13 -12.74
CA LYS A 206 -37.77 -4.59 -12.88
C LYS A 206 -36.42 -5.33 -12.88
N ASN A 207 -35.34 -4.62 -13.16
CA ASN A 207 -33.98 -5.16 -13.26
C ASN A 207 -33.23 -5.17 -11.93
N ASP A 208 -33.79 -4.56 -10.87
CA ASP A 208 -33.10 -4.42 -9.60
C ASP A 208 -33.33 -5.67 -8.74
N PHE A 209 -32.24 -6.36 -8.40
CA PHE A 209 -32.28 -7.48 -7.47
C PHE A 209 -31.92 -7.01 -6.07
N LEU A 210 -32.72 -7.41 -5.09
CA LEU A 210 -32.48 -7.11 -3.68
C LEU A 210 -31.42 -8.06 -3.11
N VAL A 211 -30.63 -7.56 -2.15
CA VAL A 211 -29.63 -8.42 -1.49
C VAL A 211 -30.29 -9.63 -0.83
N ASP A 212 -31.39 -9.42 -0.11
CA ASP A 212 -32.07 -10.47 0.64
C ASP A 212 -32.62 -11.57 -0.28
N ASP A 213 -33.11 -11.19 -1.47
CA ASP A 213 -33.54 -12.12 -2.51
C ASP A 213 -32.40 -13.00 -3.02
N VAL A 214 -31.23 -12.41 -3.29
CA VAL A 214 -30.07 -13.14 -3.81
C VAL A 214 -29.47 -14.06 -2.74
N LEU A 215 -29.39 -13.58 -1.49
CA LEU A 215 -28.96 -14.41 -0.36
C LEU A 215 -29.94 -15.58 -0.10
N GLY A 216 -31.23 -15.35 -0.31
CA GLY A 216 -32.27 -16.38 -0.26
C GLY A 216 -32.05 -17.50 -1.29
N LEU A 217 -31.62 -17.18 -2.51
CA LEU A 217 -31.30 -18.18 -3.55
C LEU A 217 -30.10 -19.07 -3.18
N ALA A 218 -29.18 -18.56 -2.36
CA ALA A 218 -28.03 -19.31 -1.88
C ALA A 218 -28.30 -20.08 -0.58
N ASN A 219 -29.52 -20.03 -0.04
CA ASN A 219 -29.90 -20.59 1.27
C ASN A 219 -28.92 -20.20 2.39
N GLY A 220 -28.42 -18.95 2.40
CA GLY A 220 -27.51 -18.46 3.44
C GLY A 220 -26.07 -19.00 3.37
N LYS A 221 -25.65 -19.62 2.26
CA LYS A 221 -24.29 -20.18 2.11
C LYS A 221 -23.21 -19.15 1.77
N ILE A 222 -23.59 -17.90 1.52
CA ILE A 222 -22.65 -16.85 1.11
C ILE A 222 -22.04 -16.21 2.35
N ARG A 223 -20.72 -16.28 2.48
CA ARG A 223 -19.96 -15.64 3.58
C ARG A 223 -18.91 -14.68 3.06
N ILE A 224 -18.31 -15.00 1.91
CA ILE A 224 -17.30 -14.16 1.26
C ILE A 224 -17.69 -13.88 -0.19
N GLY A 225 -17.63 -12.60 -0.56
CA GLY A 225 -17.93 -12.13 -1.90
C GLY A 225 -16.79 -11.32 -2.52
N PHE A 226 -16.81 -11.23 -3.84
CA PHE A 226 -15.93 -10.36 -4.61
C PHE A 226 -16.76 -9.43 -5.49
N ASP A 227 -16.53 -8.14 -5.40
CA ASP A 227 -17.28 -7.11 -6.11
C ASP A 227 -16.39 -6.46 -7.16
N VAL A 228 -16.66 -6.79 -8.42
CA VAL A 228 -15.91 -6.34 -9.58
C VAL A 228 -16.55 -5.06 -10.10
N SER A 229 -15.81 -3.97 -9.99
CA SER A 229 -16.30 -2.62 -10.34
C SER A 229 -17.42 -2.16 -9.41
N GLY A 230 -17.13 -2.17 -8.10
CA GLY A 230 -18.10 -1.84 -7.05
C GLY A 230 -18.40 -0.35 -6.86
N GLY A 231 -17.80 0.52 -7.68
CA GLY A 231 -18.00 1.97 -7.62
C GLY A 231 -17.73 2.53 -6.21
N SER A 232 -18.77 3.05 -5.56
CA SER A 232 -18.73 3.63 -4.21
C SER A 232 -18.70 2.60 -3.07
N GLY A 233 -18.75 1.29 -3.38
CA GLY A 233 -18.76 0.21 -2.39
C GLY A 233 -20.12 0.00 -1.71
N THR A 234 -21.21 0.49 -2.30
CA THR A 234 -22.57 0.30 -1.75
C THR A 234 -22.93 -1.17 -1.62
N PHE A 235 -22.63 -1.99 -2.62
CA PHE A 235 -22.90 -3.42 -2.59
C PHE A 235 -22.20 -4.09 -1.40
N ALA A 236 -20.88 -3.88 -1.26
CA ALA A 236 -20.11 -4.42 -0.14
C ALA A 236 -20.64 -3.96 1.22
N ALA A 237 -21.03 -2.68 1.36
CA ALA A 237 -21.61 -2.17 2.60
C ALA A 237 -22.94 -2.87 2.94
N ARG A 238 -23.81 -3.11 1.94
CA ARG A 238 -25.09 -3.82 2.12
C ARG A 238 -24.92 -5.28 2.49
N MET A 239 -23.91 -5.93 1.93
CA MET A 239 -23.54 -7.31 2.25
C MET A 239 -22.95 -7.40 3.67
N ALA A 240 -22.15 -6.42 4.09
CA ALA A 240 -21.58 -6.34 5.44
C ALA A 240 -22.66 -6.25 6.53
N GLU A 241 -23.76 -5.52 6.29
CA GLU A 241 -24.94 -5.48 7.19
C GLU A 241 -25.56 -6.88 7.44
N ARG A 242 -25.32 -7.84 6.55
CA ARG A 242 -25.81 -9.22 6.61
C ARG A 242 -24.71 -10.22 6.95
N ASN A 243 -23.62 -9.75 7.56
CA ASN A 243 -22.45 -10.55 7.94
C ASN A 243 -21.75 -11.23 6.76
N VAL A 244 -21.81 -10.65 5.56
CA VAL A 244 -21.04 -11.11 4.40
C VAL A 244 -19.88 -10.16 4.14
N THR A 245 -18.67 -10.71 4.14
CA THR A 245 -17.46 -9.93 3.81
C THR A 245 -17.29 -9.86 2.30
N VAL A 246 -17.20 -8.65 1.75
CA VAL A 246 -16.98 -8.43 0.33
C VAL A 246 -15.68 -7.68 0.11
N ILE A 247 -14.85 -8.20 -0.78
CA ILE A 247 -13.67 -7.50 -1.30
C ILE A 247 -14.10 -6.73 -2.55
N THR A 248 -13.93 -5.41 -2.55
CA THR A 248 -14.37 -4.56 -3.66
C THR A 248 -13.21 -4.09 -4.51
N ASN A 249 -13.21 -4.44 -5.78
CA ASN A 249 -12.30 -3.88 -6.77
C ASN A 249 -12.67 -2.41 -7.07
N ALA A 250 -11.69 -1.52 -6.93
CA ALA A 250 -11.79 -0.10 -7.22
C ALA A 250 -10.80 0.28 -8.33
N LEU A 251 -11.30 0.92 -9.41
CA LEU A 251 -10.46 1.34 -10.54
C LEU A 251 -9.94 2.79 -10.41
N ASN A 252 -10.45 3.56 -9.44
CA ASN A 252 -10.14 4.98 -9.21
C ASN A 252 -10.25 5.89 -10.44
N ASN A 253 -11.07 5.51 -11.43
CA ASN A 253 -11.31 6.32 -12.62
C ASN A 253 -12.13 7.57 -12.26
N GLY A 254 -11.53 8.76 -12.32
CA GLY A 254 -12.23 10.02 -12.09
C GLY A 254 -12.50 10.38 -10.62
N GLY A 255 -12.24 9.48 -9.65
CA GLY A 255 -12.47 9.71 -8.22
C GLY A 255 -11.72 8.75 -7.29
N PRO A 256 -11.60 9.07 -5.98
CA PRO A 256 -10.86 8.30 -4.98
C PRO A 256 -11.70 7.12 -4.44
N PHE A 257 -12.09 6.19 -5.31
CA PHE A 257 -13.00 5.09 -4.94
C PHE A 257 -12.39 4.17 -3.87
N SER A 258 -11.11 3.82 -3.97
CA SER A 258 -10.41 3.00 -2.97
C SER A 258 -10.49 3.62 -1.57
N GLU A 259 -10.16 4.91 -1.45
CA GLU A 259 -10.19 5.63 -0.18
C GLU A 259 -11.62 5.79 0.35
N PHE A 260 -12.59 6.03 -0.54
CA PHE A 260 -13.99 6.14 -0.16
C PHE A 260 -14.56 4.82 0.36
N ILE A 261 -14.26 3.71 -0.32
CA ILE A 261 -14.61 2.34 0.10
C ILE A 261 -13.98 2.05 1.47
N ALA A 262 -12.68 2.31 1.65
CA ALA A 262 -12.02 2.15 2.95
C ALA A 262 -12.67 2.99 4.05
N ALA A 263 -13.02 4.25 3.77
CA ALA A 263 -13.67 5.14 4.74
C ALA A 263 -15.06 4.64 5.17
N ARG A 264 -15.73 3.81 4.35
CA ARG A 264 -16.99 3.14 4.70
C ARG A 264 -16.80 1.88 5.56
N GLY A 265 -15.55 1.50 5.87
CA GLY A 265 -15.24 0.30 6.65
C GLY A 265 -15.33 -1.00 5.86
N VAL A 266 -15.36 -0.93 4.52
CA VAL A 266 -15.32 -2.09 3.62
C VAL A 266 -13.96 -2.19 2.92
N PHE A 267 -13.61 -3.36 2.39
CA PHE A 267 -12.26 -3.64 1.92
C PHE A 267 -12.07 -3.27 0.44
N PRO A 268 -11.29 -2.23 0.10
CA PRO A 268 -10.93 -1.94 -1.28
C PRO A 268 -9.75 -2.79 -1.75
N LEU A 269 -9.77 -3.19 -3.01
CA LEU A 269 -8.63 -3.72 -3.74
C LEU A 269 -8.45 -2.88 -5.01
N PHE A 270 -7.26 -2.33 -5.22
CA PHE A 270 -6.95 -1.61 -6.45
C PHE A 270 -6.31 -2.57 -7.44
N LEU A 271 -7.07 -3.04 -8.43
CA LEU A 271 -6.61 -4.05 -9.40
C LEU A 271 -6.97 -3.66 -10.84
N SER A 272 -6.32 -4.29 -11.81
CA SER A 272 -6.66 -4.16 -13.23
C SER A 272 -7.50 -5.33 -13.76
N LEU A 273 -8.64 -5.06 -14.39
CA LEU A 273 -9.46 -6.12 -15.01
C LEU A 273 -8.76 -6.83 -16.18
N ASP A 274 -7.66 -6.25 -16.68
CA ASP A 274 -6.83 -6.83 -17.74
C ASP A 274 -5.76 -7.81 -17.18
N HIS A 275 -5.70 -8.04 -15.86
CA HIS A 275 -4.85 -9.04 -15.24
C HIS A 275 -5.63 -10.14 -14.54
N ARG A 276 -4.95 -11.24 -14.22
CA ARG A 276 -5.48 -12.31 -13.37
C ARG A 276 -5.64 -11.82 -11.93
N PHE A 277 -6.82 -11.99 -11.35
CA PHE A 277 -7.13 -11.65 -9.97
C PHE A 277 -6.14 -12.32 -9.00
N PRO A 278 -5.68 -11.58 -7.97
CA PRO A 278 -4.69 -12.05 -6.99
C PRO A 278 -5.29 -12.98 -5.94
N PHE A 279 -6.23 -13.84 -6.35
CA PHE A 279 -6.89 -14.81 -5.50
C PHE A 279 -6.64 -16.23 -6.02
N HIS A 280 -6.60 -17.18 -5.10
CA HIS A 280 -6.60 -18.60 -5.45
C HIS A 280 -7.93 -19.04 -6.07
N ASP A 281 -7.94 -20.25 -6.59
CA ASP A 281 -9.13 -20.83 -7.21
C ASP A 281 -10.18 -21.14 -6.13
N ASN A 282 -11.46 -21.00 -6.46
CA ASN A 282 -12.60 -21.33 -5.59
C ASN A 282 -12.58 -20.62 -4.21
N VAL A 283 -12.27 -19.34 -4.17
CA VAL A 283 -12.22 -18.53 -2.93
C VAL A 283 -13.60 -17.96 -2.58
N PHE A 284 -14.36 -17.47 -3.57
CA PHE A 284 -15.57 -16.70 -3.35
C PHE A 284 -16.85 -17.52 -3.45
N ASP A 285 -17.82 -17.22 -2.58
CA ASP A 285 -19.16 -17.81 -2.63
C ASP A 285 -20.08 -17.02 -3.59
N LEU A 286 -19.81 -15.73 -3.73
CA LEU A 286 -20.53 -14.79 -4.59
C LEU A 286 -19.54 -13.89 -5.33
N VAL A 287 -19.71 -13.74 -6.63
CA VAL A 287 -19.02 -12.70 -7.41
C VAL A 287 -20.08 -11.76 -7.97
N HIS A 288 -19.94 -10.47 -7.70
CA HIS A 288 -20.81 -9.42 -8.19
C HIS A 288 -20.09 -8.63 -9.28
N GLY A 289 -20.77 -8.30 -10.37
CA GLY A 289 -20.26 -7.46 -11.44
C GLY A 289 -21.33 -6.48 -11.91
N SER A 290 -20.97 -5.22 -12.06
CA SER A 290 -21.87 -4.16 -12.53
C SER A 290 -21.57 -3.74 -13.98
N SER A 291 -22.20 -2.67 -14.47
CA SER A 291 -21.93 -2.09 -15.80
C SER A 291 -20.45 -1.73 -16.05
N GLY A 292 -19.65 -1.56 -15.00
CA GLY A 292 -18.22 -1.32 -15.11
C GLY A 292 -17.37 -2.57 -15.44
N LEU A 293 -18.02 -3.69 -15.77
CA LEU A 293 -17.39 -4.91 -16.27
C LEU A 293 -17.07 -4.86 -17.78
N ASP A 294 -17.61 -3.90 -18.54
CA ASP A 294 -17.34 -3.76 -19.98
C ASP A 294 -15.90 -3.24 -20.21
N VAL A 295 -14.98 -4.18 -20.41
CA VAL A 295 -13.56 -3.88 -20.62
C VAL A 295 -13.32 -3.43 -22.07
N GLU A 296 -13.69 -2.18 -22.35
CA GLU A 296 -13.40 -1.48 -23.61
C GLU A 296 -14.04 -2.13 -24.86
N GLY A 297 -15.07 -2.95 -24.69
CA GLY A 297 -15.82 -3.56 -25.80
C GLY A 297 -15.06 -4.59 -26.64
N LYS A 298 -13.93 -5.12 -26.17
CA LYS A 298 -13.21 -6.20 -26.85
C LYS A 298 -13.69 -7.58 -26.34
N PRO A 299 -14.17 -8.47 -27.23
CA PRO A 299 -14.73 -9.76 -26.81
C PRO A 299 -13.69 -10.66 -26.13
N GLU A 300 -12.42 -10.58 -26.53
CA GLU A 300 -11.33 -11.38 -25.96
C GLU A 300 -11.08 -11.02 -24.49
N LYS A 301 -11.20 -9.74 -24.14
CA LYS A 301 -11.05 -9.27 -22.75
C LYS A 301 -12.20 -9.78 -21.88
N MET A 302 -13.42 -9.81 -22.40
CA MET A 302 -14.57 -10.37 -21.70
C MET A 302 -14.43 -11.89 -21.49
N GLU A 303 -13.94 -12.62 -22.48
CA GLU A 303 -13.66 -14.07 -22.33
C GLU A 303 -12.60 -14.32 -21.27
N PHE A 304 -11.50 -13.56 -21.27
CA PHE A 304 -10.46 -13.63 -20.24
C PHE A 304 -11.01 -13.35 -18.84
N LEU A 305 -11.78 -12.27 -18.69
CA LEU A 305 -12.39 -11.90 -17.43
C LEU A 305 -13.36 -12.98 -16.94
N MET A 306 -14.22 -13.51 -17.81
CA MET A 306 -15.15 -14.59 -17.48
C MET A 306 -14.41 -15.85 -17.01
N PHE A 307 -13.29 -16.20 -17.65
CA PHE A 307 -12.46 -17.32 -17.26
C PHE A 307 -11.92 -17.15 -15.84
N ASP A 308 -11.47 -15.94 -15.52
CA ASP A 308 -10.89 -15.66 -14.21
C ASP A 308 -11.94 -15.51 -13.11
N LEU A 309 -13.12 -14.95 -13.42
CA LEU A 309 -14.29 -14.94 -12.55
C LEU A 309 -14.73 -16.37 -12.22
N ASP A 310 -14.85 -17.22 -13.24
CA ASP A 310 -15.20 -18.63 -13.05
C ASP A 310 -14.18 -19.34 -12.16
N ARG A 311 -12.88 -19.07 -12.35
CA ARG A 311 -11.80 -19.65 -11.55
C ARG A 311 -11.91 -19.30 -10.06
N VAL A 312 -12.13 -18.03 -9.72
CA VAL A 312 -12.17 -17.59 -8.31
C VAL A 312 -13.49 -17.91 -7.61
N LEU A 313 -14.58 -18.12 -8.37
CA LEU A 313 -15.89 -18.50 -7.84
C LEU A 313 -15.94 -20.00 -7.49
N LYS A 314 -16.47 -20.34 -6.31
CA LYS A 314 -16.64 -21.74 -5.89
C LYS A 314 -17.68 -22.49 -6.73
N PRO A 315 -17.54 -23.81 -6.92
CA PRO A 315 -18.60 -24.63 -7.49
C PRO A 315 -19.89 -24.48 -6.67
N GLY A 316 -21.02 -24.24 -7.34
CA GLY A 316 -22.30 -23.94 -6.70
C GLY A 316 -22.44 -22.51 -6.17
N GLY A 317 -21.38 -21.70 -6.23
CA GLY A 317 -21.40 -20.26 -5.94
C GLY A 317 -22.21 -19.47 -6.95
N LEU A 318 -22.54 -18.23 -6.58
CA LEU A 318 -23.36 -17.34 -7.41
C LEU A 318 -22.51 -16.31 -8.13
N PHE A 319 -22.81 -16.09 -9.41
CA PHE A 319 -22.37 -14.93 -10.17
C PHE A 319 -23.57 -14.01 -10.37
N TRP A 320 -23.50 -12.81 -9.80
CA TRP A 320 -24.54 -11.79 -9.88
C TRP A 320 -24.06 -10.67 -10.82
N LEU A 321 -24.72 -10.58 -11.96
CA LEU A 321 -24.58 -9.49 -12.90
C LEU A 321 -25.68 -8.44 -12.67
N ASP A 322 -25.32 -7.25 -12.21
CA ASP A 322 -26.23 -6.13 -11.92
C ASP A 322 -26.22 -5.11 -13.05
N ASN A 323 -27.37 -4.91 -13.69
CA ASN A 323 -27.62 -3.84 -14.66
C ASN A 323 -26.50 -3.69 -15.71
N PHE A 324 -26.02 -4.81 -16.26
CA PHE A 324 -24.98 -4.82 -17.27
C PHE A 324 -25.46 -4.15 -18.55
N TYR A 325 -24.70 -3.17 -19.01
CA TYR A 325 -25.05 -2.33 -20.15
C TYR A 325 -24.71 -3.04 -21.47
N CYS A 326 -25.73 -3.38 -22.24
CA CYS A 326 -25.57 -3.94 -23.58
C CYS A 326 -25.85 -2.86 -24.62
N ALA A 327 -24.79 -2.23 -25.14
CA ALA A 327 -24.90 -1.22 -26.20
C ALA A 327 -25.47 -1.79 -27.52
N SER A 328 -25.33 -3.10 -27.76
CA SER A 328 -25.80 -3.77 -28.96
C SER A 328 -26.35 -5.16 -28.64
N ASP A 329 -27.27 -5.65 -29.48
CA ASP A 329 -27.75 -7.04 -29.42
C ASP A 329 -26.61 -8.05 -29.65
N VAL A 330 -25.54 -7.65 -30.34
CA VAL A 330 -24.35 -8.48 -30.55
C VAL A 330 -23.66 -8.78 -29.22
N LYS A 331 -23.37 -7.75 -28.39
CA LYS A 331 -22.76 -7.94 -27.06
C LYS A 331 -23.59 -8.85 -26.16
N LYS A 332 -24.91 -8.68 -26.20
CA LYS A 332 -25.86 -9.54 -25.46
C LYS A 332 -25.76 -11.00 -25.89
N LYS A 333 -25.73 -11.27 -27.21
CA LYS A 333 -25.58 -12.63 -27.74
C LYS A 333 -24.24 -13.25 -27.36
N GLU A 334 -23.16 -12.48 -27.43
CA GLU A 334 -21.82 -12.94 -27.03
C GLU A 334 -21.76 -13.32 -25.56
N LEU A 335 -22.26 -12.45 -24.67
CA LEU A 335 -22.33 -12.74 -23.24
C LEU A 335 -23.18 -13.98 -22.95
N THR A 336 -24.34 -14.10 -23.61
CA THR A 336 -25.22 -15.27 -23.46
C THR A 336 -24.51 -16.55 -23.92
N ARG A 337 -23.80 -16.50 -25.05
CA ARG A 337 -22.99 -17.61 -25.56
C ARG A 337 -21.89 -18.01 -24.58
N LEU A 338 -21.21 -17.04 -23.96
CA LEU A 338 -20.19 -17.31 -22.95
C LEU A 338 -20.80 -18.00 -21.73
N ILE A 339 -21.88 -17.45 -21.16
CA ILE A 339 -22.58 -18.03 -20.00
C ILE A 339 -22.98 -19.49 -20.26
N GLU A 340 -23.49 -19.79 -21.46
CA GLU A 340 -23.88 -21.13 -21.87
C GLU A 340 -22.67 -22.06 -22.06
N ARG A 341 -21.58 -21.57 -22.65
CA ARG A 341 -20.32 -22.33 -22.82
C ARG A 341 -19.70 -22.72 -21.48
N PHE A 342 -19.78 -21.86 -20.48
CA PHE A 342 -19.32 -22.18 -19.12
C PHE A 342 -20.31 -23.05 -18.32
N GLY A 343 -21.53 -23.27 -18.84
CA GLY A 343 -22.54 -24.14 -18.22
C GLY A 343 -23.23 -23.54 -17.01
N TYR A 344 -23.29 -22.21 -16.89
CA TYR A 344 -23.95 -21.54 -15.77
C TYR A 344 -25.46 -21.79 -15.76
N LYS A 345 -26.00 -22.16 -14.60
CA LYS A 345 -27.45 -22.31 -14.42
C LYS A 345 -28.07 -20.95 -14.14
N LYS A 346 -29.04 -20.54 -14.97
CA LYS A 346 -29.78 -19.28 -14.83
C LYS A 346 -30.80 -19.41 -13.68
N LEU A 347 -30.63 -18.69 -12.58
CA LEU A 347 -31.57 -18.68 -11.45
C LEU A 347 -32.57 -17.52 -11.56
N LYS A 348 -32.07 -16.32 -11.82
CA LYS A 348 -32.87 -15.14 -12.17
C LYS A 348 -32.27 -14.49 -13.41
N TRP A 349 -33.13 -14.07 -14.33
CA TRP A 349 -32.72 -13.42 -15.57
C TRP A 349 -33.78 -12.40 -15.98
N VAL A 350 -33.40 -11.13 -16.01
CA VAL A 350 -34.28 -10.04 -16.42
C VAL A 350 -33.55 -9.16 -17.42
N ILE A 351 -34.25 -8.86 -18.51
CA ILE A 351 -33.81 -7.91 -19.52
C ILE A 351 -34.74 -6.69 -19.36
N GLY A 352 -34.16 -5.53 -19.10
CA GLY A 352 -34.92 -4.29 -19.09
C GLY A 352 -34.48 -3.40 -20.24
N GLU A 353 -35.48 -2.87 -20.91
CA GLU A 353 -35.32 -1.90 -21.98
C GLU A 353 -35.49 -0.50 -21.39
N LYS A 354 -34.52 0.39 -21.66
CA LYS A 354 -34.65 1.82 -21.37
C LYS A 354 -35.32 2.53 -22.55
N ALA A 355 -35.95 3.67 -22.26
CA ALA A 355 -36.66 4.50 -23.24
C ALA A 355 -35.81 4.91 -24.46
N ASP A 356 -34.48 4.94 -24.32
CA ASP A 356 -33.53 5.32 -25.37
C ASP A 356 -33.13 4.15 -26.30
N GLY A 357 -33.83 3.01 -26.24
CA GLY A 357 -33.49 1.79 -27.00
C GLY A 357 -32.30 1.01 -26.45
N GLN A 358 -31.80 1.39 -25.27
CA GLN A 358 -30.69 0.73 -24.58
C GLN A 358 -31.19 -0.47 -23.77
N VAL A 359 -30.43 -1.58 -23.80
CA VAL A 359 -30.81 -2.83 -23.12
C VAL A 359 -29.88 -3.07 -21.93
N ASN A 360 -30.47 -3.24 -20.75
CA ASN A 360 -29.75 -3.64 -19.54
C ASN A 360 -30.09 -5.09 -19.18
N LEU A 361 -29.07 -5.87 -18.84
CA LEU A 361 -29.21 -7.25 -18.41
C LEU A 361 -28.87 -7.37 -16.91
N SER A 362 -29.80 -7.90 -16.13
CA SER A 362 -29.56 -8.33 -14.75
C SER A 362 -29.76 -9.83 -14.63
N ALA A 363 -28.78 -10.54 -14.10
CA ALA A 363 -28.83 -12.00 -13.97
C ALA A 363 -28.18 -12.49 -12.67
N VAL A 364 -28.75 -13.55 -12.11
CA VAL A 364 -28.13 -14.35 -11.04
C VAL A 364 -27.92 -15.75 -11.60
N LEU A 365 -26.67 -16.15 -11.66
CA LEU A 365 -26.19 -17.36 -12.29
C LEU A 365 -25.52 -18.24 -11.25
N GLN A 366 -25.71 -19.55 -11.31
CA GLN A 366 -25.04 -20.50 -10.42
C GLN A 366 -23.98 -21.27 -11.19
N LYS A 367 -22.75 -21.30 -10.66
CA LYS A 367 -21.64 -22.06 -11.25
C LYS A 367 -21.94 -23.57 -11.14
N PRO A 368 -21.84 -24.33 -12.25
CA PRO A 368 -22.04 -25.77 -12.21
C PRO A 368 -20.93 -26.46 -11.42
N VAL A 369 -21.24 -27.62 -10.83
CA VAL A 369 -20.22 -28.53 -10.30
C VAL A 369 -19.67 -29.32 -11.48
N ARG A 370 -18.44 -29.01 -11.89
CA ARG A 370 -17.72 -29.77 -12.93
C ARG A 370 -16.98 -30.92 -12.22
N VAL A 371 -17.30 -32.14 -12.61
CA VAL A 371 -16.67 -33.37 -12.10
C VAL A 371 -15.35 -33.61 -12.79
#